data_AF-A0A955TAE9-F1
#
_entry.id   AF-A0A955TAE9-F1
#
_cell.length_a   1.000
_cell.length_b   1.000
_cell.length_c   1.000
_cell.angle_alpha   90.00
_cell.angle_beta   90.00
_cell.angle_gamma   90.00
#
_symmetry.space_group_name_H-M   'P 1'
#
loop_
_entity.id
_entity.type
_entity.pdbx_description
1 polymer ?
#
loop_
_entity_poly.entity_id
_entity_poly.type
_entity_poly.pdbx_seq_one_letter_code
_entity_poly.pdbx_strand_id
1 'polypeptide(L)' 'LQQRVNGNENLIGFMLESNLKEGNQPLPKDLSTLKYGVSVTDACLGWEQTEKLLDEVYQGLGT' A
#
# COMPACT_ATOMS: atom_id res chain seq x y z
N LEU A 1 10.77 -1.48 8.03
CA LEU A 1 11.32 -0.35 8.81
C LEU A 1 12.56 -0.70 9.64
N GLN A 2 12.54 -1.79 10.43
CA GLN A 2 13.62 -2.16 11.37
C GLN A 2 15.05 -2.07 10.79
N GLN A 3 15.30 -2.59 9.59
CA GLN A 3 16.63 -2.54 8.98
C GLN A 3 17.13 -1.10 8.78
N ARG A 4 16.25 -0.19 8.35
CA ARG A 4 16.58 1.22 8.15
C ARG A 4 16.84 1.94 9.47
N VAL A 5 16.00 1.68 10.48
CA VAL A 5 16.15 2.23 11.86
C VAL A 5 17.42 1.71 12.53
N ASN A 6 17.83 0.47 12.27
CA ASN A 6 19.07 -0.11 12.78
C ASN A 6 20.33 0.35 12.01
N GLY A 7 20.24 1.38 11.15
CA GLY A 7 21.41 1.99 10.50
C GLY A 7 21.75 1.48 9.09
N ASN A 8 20.90 0.69 8.43
CA ASN A 8 21.13 0.34 7.02
C ASN A 8 20.77 1.50 6.10
N GLU A 9 21.76 2.33 5.77
CA GLU A 9 21.60 3.49 4.89
C GLU A 9 21.49 3.14 3.40
N ASN A 10 21.84 1.92 2.99
CA ASN A 10 21.71 1.47 1.60
C ASN A 10 20.24 1.22 1.20
N LEU A 11 19.33 1.09 2.17
CA LEU A 11 17.89 1.01 1.93
C LEU A 11 17.31 2.42 1.78
N ILE A 12 17.29 2.90 0.54
CA ILE A 12 16.86 4.27 0.23
C ILE A 12 15.34 4.44 0.10
N GLY A 13 14.58 3.34 -0.02
CA GLY A 13 13.13 3.38 -0.18
C GLY A 13 12.49 2.01 -0.33
N PHE A 14 11.17 2.01 -0.46
CA PHE A 14 10.37 0.81 -0.75
C PHE A 14 9.21 1.19 -1.68
N MET A 15 8.62 0.19 -2.34
CA MET A 15 7.42 0.34 -3.15
C MET A 15 6.24 -0.29 -2.41
N LEU A 16 5.06 0.31 -2.54
CA LEU A 16 3.82 -0.14 -1.93
C LEU A 16 2.70 -0.14 -2.97
N GLU A 17 2.00 -1.26 -3.09
CA GLU A 17 0.76 -1.34 -3.88
C GLU A 17 -0.43 -1.01 -2.99
N SER A 18 -1.08 0.11 -3.29
CA SER A 18 -2.23 0.63 -2.54
C SER A 18 -3.33 1.07 -3.50
N ASN A 19 -4.58 0.99 -3.05
CA ASN A 19 -5.75 1.49 -3.74
C ASN A 19 -6.74 2.04 -2.70
N LEU A 20 -7.85 2.63 -3.16
CA LEU A 20 -8.85 3.19 -2.24
C LEU A 20 -9.42 2.13 -1.29
N LYS A 21 -9.65 0.91 -1.79
CA LYS A 21 -10.13 -0.24 -1.05
C LYS A 21 -9.15 -1.40 -1.18
N GLU A 22 -9.07 -2.19 -0.12
CA GLU A 22 -8.15 -3.33 -0.02
C GLU A 22 -8.51 -4.48 -0.96
N GLY A 23 -7.51 -5.35 -1.18
CA GLY A 23 -7.66 -6.59 -1.94
C GLY A 23 -7.67 -6.37 -3.45
N ASN A 24 -8.25 -7.34 -4.16
CA ASN A 24 -8.49 -7.28 -5.59
C ASN A 24 -9.87 -7.84 -5.96
N GLN A 25 -10.21 -7.72 -7.23
CA GLN A 25 -11.39 -8.29 -7.86
C GLN A 25 -11.02 -8.84 -9.24
N PRO A 26 -11.72 -9.88 -9.74
CA PRO A 26 -11.55 -10.29 -11.13
C PRO A 26 -12.03 -9.20 -12.08
N LEU A 27 -11.53 -9.17 -13.32
CA LEU A 27 -12.06 -8.33 -14.39
C LEU A 27 -13.30 -8.99 -15.02
N PRO A 28 -14.53 -8.53 -14.73
CA PRO A 28 -15.75 -9.15 -15.24
C PRO A 28 -15.97 -8.78 -16.72
N LYS A 29 -16.82 -9.54 -17.42
CA LYS A 29 -17.27 -9.17 -18.78
C LYS A 29 -18.14 -7.91 -18.77
N ASP A 30 -18.99 -7.77 -17.77
CA ASP A 30 -19.80 -6.57 -17.55
C ASP A 30 -19.07 -5.62 -16.61
N LEU A 31 -18.43 -4.60 -17.18
CA LEU A 31 -17.63 -3.62 -16.44
C LEU A 31 -18.45 -2.75 -15.49
N SER A 32 -19.78 -2.69 -15.64
CA SER A 32 -20.65 -1.94 -14.72
C SER A 32 -20.70 -2.54 -13.32
N THR A 33 -20.30 -3.81 -13.18
CA THR A 33 -20.26 -4.54 -11.90
C THR A 33 -18.96 -4.35 -11.12
N LEU A 34 -17.99 -3.61 -11.66
CA LEU A 34 -16.73 -3.33 -10.98
C LEU A 34 -16.95 -2.56 -9.68
N LYS A 35 -16.35 -3.05 -8.60
CA LYS A 35 -16.29 -2.33 -7.33
C LYS A 35 -15.29 -1.19 -7.48
N TYR A 36 -15.78 0.05 -7.40
CA TYR A 36 -14.93 1.23 -7.44
C TYR A 36 -13.86 1.18 -6.34
N GLY A 37 -12.62 1.48 -6.72
CA GLY A 37 -11.48 1.57 -5.81
C GLY A 37 -10.83 0.24 -5.41
N VAL A 38 -11.21 -0.88 -6.02
CA VAL A 38 -10.59 -2.21 -5.78
C VAL A 38 -9.76 -2.61 -7.00
N SER A 39 -8.53 -3.05 -6.80
CA SER A 39 -7.61 -3.48 -7.87
C SER A 39 -8.19 -4.61 -8.73
N VAL A 40 -7.92 -4.61 -10.04
CA VAL A 40 -8.28 -5.71 -10.96
C VAL A 40 -7.11 -6.65 -11.27
N THR A 41 -5.93 -6.36 -10.69
CA THR A 41 -4.70 -7.14 -10.84
C THR A 41 -4.31 -7.72 -9.49
N ASP A 42 -3.22 -7.25 -8.90
CA ASP A 42 -2.70 -7.70 -7.63
C ASP A 42 -3.46 -7.04 -6.47
N ALA A 43 -3.48 -7.72 -5.32
CA ALA A 43 -4.17 -7.24 -4.13
C ALA A 43 -3.42 -6.05 -3.52
N CYS A 44 -4.14 -4.95 -3.31
CA CYS A 44 -3.57 -3.73 -2.73
C CYS A 44 -3.98 -3.55 -1.27
N LEU A 45 -3.19 -2.76 -0.52
CA LEU A 45 -3.67 -2.17 0.72
C LEU A 45 -4.77 -1.15 0.45
N GLY A 46 -5.71 -1.01 1.38
CA GLY A 46 -6.70 0.07 1.37
C GLY A 46 -6.12 1.41 1.82
N TRP A 47 -6.91 2.47 1.68
CA TRP A 47 -6.50 3.83 2.05
C TRP A 47 -6.10 3.95 3.53
N GLU A 48 -6.95 3.48 4.45
CA GLU A 48 -6.72 3.60 5.90
C GLU A 48 -5.42 2.89 6.35
N GLN A 49 -5.14 1.72 5.77
CA GLN A 49 -3.92 0.96 6.06
C GLN A 49 -2.68 1.65 5.49
N THR A 50 -2.82 2.27 4.31
CA THR A 50 -1.74 2.99 3.63
C THR A 50 -1.36 4.25 4.40
N GLU A 51 -2.34 5.07 4.79
CA GLU A 51 -2.14 6.26 5.63
C GLU A 51 -1.43 5.88 6.92
N LYS A 52 -1.96 4.89 7.65
CA LYS A 52 -1.35 4.41 8.89
C LYS A 52 0.09 3.95 8.71
N LEU A 53 0.38 3.19 7.65
CA LEU A 53 1.74 2.70 7.38
C LEU A 53 2.71 3.85 7.10
N LEU A 54 2.28 4.85 6.31
CA LEU A 54 3.12 6.01 6.01
C LEU A 54 3.41 6.83 7.27
N ASP A 55 2.42 7.02 8.13
CA ASP A 55 2.60 7.66 9.44
C ASP A 55 3.57 6.86 10.33
N GLU A 56 3.43 5.54 10.43
CA GLU A 56 4.34 4.69 11.19
C GLU A 56 5.78 4.78 10.68
N VAL A 57 5.97 4.81 9.36
CA VAL A 57 7.29 4.98 8.73
C VAL A 57 7.87 6.35 9.04
N TYR A 58 7.07 7.41 8.92
CA TYR A 58 7.50 8.78 9.22
C TYR A 58 7.93 8.91 10.69
N GLN A 59 7.08 8.47 11.62
CA GLN A 59 7.37 8.53 13.06
C GLN A 59 8.61 7.71 13.44
N GLY A 60 8.77 6.51 12.85
CA GLY A 60 9.90 5.65 13.17
C GLY A 60 11.24 6.08 12.57
N LEU A 61 11.26 6.98 11.58
CA LEU A 61 12.49 7.55 11.02
C LEU A 61 13.00 8.77 11.81
N GLY A 62 12.19 9.34 12.71
CA GLY A 62 12.62 10.36 13.67
C GLY A 62 13.16 11.66 13.05
N THR A 63 12.65 12.05 11.87
CA THR A 63 12.98 13.35 11.24
C THR A 63 12.37 14.52 11.99
#